data_AF-A0A8S4PGJ1-F1
#
_entry.id   AF-A0A8S4PGJ1-F1
#
_cell.length_a   1.000
_cell.length_b   1.000
_cell.length_c   1.000
_cell.angle_alpha   90.00
_cell.angle_beta   90.00
_cell.angle_gamma   90.00
#
_symmetry.space_group_name_H-M   'P 1'
#
loop_
_entity.id
_entity.type
_entity.pdbx_description
1 polymer ?
#
loop_
_entity_poly.entity_id
_entity_poly.type
_entity_poly.pdbx_seq_one_letter_code
_entity_poly.pdbx_strand_id
1 'polypeptide(L)'
;MEYSYSVSAGLFQSVKMLSITYEHCTKLIYGTVINIAMAVSWVGSTQFSQSTYSNAFNAPFFNIWFSTVWMILCYPIFALILRFAKGKSFYNIFKHSQEIFGKHGVCMVSVFTRGVPFLILWAVTNYMYVRALGTIAASDVTALFSSCTVFVYLFSIIILKEELYSLRLIAVALTLGGVVLLASEDGFLGPSVLGVILSIVSAIGAALYKVSFKWIIGDASLSQVSLFLSILGLLDLLVMWPIMLTLYFTGLEQFDWYNLPWGFLCGSAVLGLAFNFLVNFGIAFTFPLFISVGTVLGIPLNAGVDAMFRGRIFGVTKIIATIMIIVGFILVLIPTDKCCGGRAITISQGMSDSQSKTGEKKKLLDKECRSDTNTRL
;
A
#
# COMPACT_ATOMS: atom_id res chain seq x y z
N MET A 1 18.30 26.17 50.15
CA MET A 1 17.26 25.23 49.68
C MET A 1 16.99 25.36 48.17
N GLU A 2 17.07 26.53 47.56
CA GLU A 2 16.83 26.72 46.11
C GLU A 2 17.80 25.98 45.18
N TYR A 3 19.07 25.82 45.58
CA TYR A 3 20.07 25.12 44.75
C TYR A 3 19.76 23.62 44.55
N SER A 4 19.24 22.93 45.58
CA SER A 4 18.86 21.51 45.46
C SER A 4 17.61 21.29 44.60
N TYR A 5 16.69 22.26 44.57
CA TYR A 5 15.49 22.20 43.72
C TYR A 5 15.81 22.37 42.23
N SER A 6 16.75 23.27 41.89
CA SER A 6 17.19 23.49 40.50
C SER A 6 17.88 22.27 39.90
N VAL A 7 18.76 21.60 40.67
CA VAL A 7 19.45 20.37 40.24
C VAL A 7 18.47 19.20 40.07
N SER A 8 17.49 19.05 40.98
CA SER A 8 16.44 18.04 40.87
C SER A 8 15.53 18.26 39.65
N ALA A 9 15.19 19.51 39.33
CA ALA A 9 14.40 19.85 38.14
C ALA A 9 15.17 19.58 36.84
N GLY A 10 16.46 19.92 36.80
CA GLY A 10 17.34 19.63 35.66
C GLY A 10 17.50 18.12 35.40
N LEU A 11 17.70 17.33 36.46
CA LEU A 11 17.81 15.87 36.36
C LEU A 11 16.49 15.24 35.85
N PHE A 12 15.35 15.72 36.33
CA PHE A 12 14.03 15.26 35.89
C PHE A 12 13.76 15.59 34.42
N GLN A 13 14.14 16.79 33.97
CA GLN A 13 14.06 17.19 32.57
C GLN A 13 14.95 16.31 31.67
N SER A 14 16.18 16.02 32.10
CA SER A 14 17.10 15.15 31.37
C SER A 14 16.62 13.70 31.29
N VAL A 15 16.07 13.13 32.38
CA VAL A 15 15.48 11.78 32.38
C VAL A 15 14.22 11.71 31.49
N LYS A 16 13.41 12.78 31.48
CA LYS A 16 12.24 12.90 30.60
C LYS A 16 12.67 13.01 29.13
N MET A 17 13.74 13.75 28.83
CA MET A 17 14.31 13.83 27.49
C MET A 17 14.93 12.50 27.04
N LEU A 18 15.59 11.78 27.95
CA LEU A 18 16.17 10.45 27.66
C LEU A 18 15.09 9.40 27.41
N SER A 19 14.02 9.39 28.21
CA SER A 19 12.89 8.48 28.02
C SER A 19 12.11 8.78 26.73
N ILE A 20 11.93 10.07 26.38
CA ILE A 20 11.35 10.48 25.09
C ILE A 20 12.25 10.04 23.93
N THR A 21 13.57 10.26 24.03
CA THR A 21 14.54 9.84 23.01
C THR A 21 14.59 8.32 22.84
N TYR A 22 14.54 7.57 23.94
CA TYR A 22 14.49 6.10 23.94
C TYR A 22 13.20 5.57 23.32
N GLU A 23 12.05 6.14 23.65
CA GLU A 23 10.76 5.77 23.04
C GLU A 23 10.73 6.10 21.54
N HIS A 24 11.36 7.21 21.13
CA HIS A 24 11.50 7.59 19.73
C HIS A 24 12.41 6.63 18.96
N CYS A 25 13.59 6.30 19.52
CA CYS A 25 14.53 5.34 18.93
C CYS A 25 13.92 3.95 18.81
N THR A 26 13.21 3.50 19.84
CA THR A 26 12.51 2.21 19.84
C THR A 26 11.45 2.16 18.75
N LYS A 27 10.64 3.21 18.59
CA LYS A 27 9.67 3.33 17.48
C LYS A 27 10.34 3.38 16.11
N LEU A 28 11.51 4.00 15.99
CA LEU A 28 12.32 4.03 14.77
C LEU A 28 12.83 2.63 14.39
N ILE A 29 13.33 1.87 15.36
CA ILE A 29 13.81 0.49 15.15
C ILE A 29 12.65 -0.41 14.72
N TYR A 30 11.55 -0.44 15.47
CA TYR A 30 10.35 -1.19 15.09
C TYR A 30 9.81 -0.75 13.73
N GLY A 31 9.81 0.55 13.46
CA GLY A 31 9.40 1.09 12.18
C GLY A 31 10.27 0.63 11.02
N THR A 32 11.58 0.58 11.21
CA THR A 32 12.53 0.09 10.20
C THR A 32 12.33 -1.40 9.93
N VAL A 33 12.14 -2.21 10.97
CA VAL A 33 11.88 -3.66 10.84
C VAL A 33 10.58 -3.93 10.08
N ILE A 34 9.49 -3.24 10.45
CA ILE A 34 8.20 -3.33 9.74
C ILE A 34 8.39 -2.92 8.28
N ASN A 35 9.16 -1.86 8.03
CA ASN A 35 9.39 -1.34 6.69
C ASN A 35 10.13 -2.34 5.77
N ILE A 36 11.16 -3.00 6.30
CA ILE A 36 11.89 -4.06 5.60
C ILE A 36 10.96 -5.25 5.35
N ALA A 37 10.20 -5.68 6.35
CA ALA A 37 9.25 -6.78 6.20
C ALA A 37 8.18 -6.49 5.13
N MET A 38 7.70 -5.24 5.08
CA MET A 38 6.77 -4.78 4.04
C MET A 38 7.39 -4.87 2.65
N ALA A 39 8.60 -4.33 2.49
CA ALA A 39 9.30 -4.33 1.21
C ALA A 39 9.57 -5.75 0.72
N VAL A 40 10.03 -6.64 1.61
CA VAL A 40 10.27 -8.06 1.31
C VAL A 40 8.98 -8.79 0.95
N SER A 41 7.88 -8.54 1.69
CA SER A 41 6.58 -9.17 1.40
C SER A 41 6.02 -8.74 0.05
N TRP A 42 6.15 -7.46 -0.30
CA TRP A 42 5.75 -6.93 -1.61
C TRP A 42 6.59 -7.53 -2.74
N VAL A 43 7.92 -7.43 -2.64
CA VAL A 43 8.88 -7.98 -3.62
C VAL A 43 8.66 -9.47 -3.81
N GLY A 44 8.54 -10.21 -2.71
CA GLY A 44 8.30 -11.64 -2.75
C GLY A 44 6.98 -12.00 -3.41
N SER A 45 5.89 -11.27 -3.13
CA SER A 45 4.60 -11.49 -3.81
C SER A 45 4.72 -11.26 -5.32
N THR A 46 5.35 -10.16 -5.75
CA THR A 46 5.58 -9.87 -7.18
C THR A 46 6.44 -10.95 -7.86
N GLN A 47 7.54 -11.37 -7.22
CA GLN A 47 8.49 -12.33 -7.78
C GLN A 47 7.90 -13.75 -7.86
N PHE A 48 7.14 -14.17 -6.85
CA PHE A 48 6.43 -15.43 -6.86
C PHE A 48 5.32 -15.41 -7.93
N SER A 49 4.56 -14.32 -8.05
CA SER A 49 3.58 -14.17 -9.13
C SER A 49 4.21 -14.27 -10.52
N GLN A 50 5.38 -13.66 -10.72
CA GLN A 50 6.08 -13.79 -12.01
C GLN A 50 6.61 -15.21 -12.24
N SER A 51 7.09 -15.88 -11.19
CA SER A 51 7.58 -17.26 -11.27
C SER A 51 6.46 -18.29 -11.43
N THR A 52 5.20 -17.85 -11.31
CA THR A 52 4.04 -18.69 -11.58
C THR A 52 3.87 -18.93 -13.08
N TYR A 53 4.36 -18.00 -13.94
CA TYR A 53 4.33 -18.19 -15.38
C TYR A 53 5.23 -19.35 -15.81
N SER A 54 4.61 -20.34 -16.46
CA SER A 54 5.30 -21.50 -17.02
C SER A 54 4.55 -21.96 -18.27
N ASN A 55 5.15 -22.87 -19.05
CA ASN A 55 4.48 -23.43 -20.23
C ASN A 55 3.15 -24.15 -19.88
N ALA A 56 2.97 -24.57 -18.63
CA ALA A 56 1.75 -25.22 -18.13
C ALA A 56 0.79 -24.26 -17.40
N PHE A 57 1.22 -23.01 -17.12
CA PHE A 57 0.43 -22.04 -16.37
C PHE A 57 0.63 -20.62 -16.92
N ASN A 58 -0.38 -20.14 -17.64
CA ASN A 58 -0.53 -18.78 -18.13
C ASN A 58 -1.94 -18.29 -17.82
N ALA A 59 -2.21 -18.07 -16.52
CA ALA A 59 -3.51 -17.69 -15.99
C ALA A 59 -3.39 -16.52 -14.99
N PRO A 60 -3.14 -15.29 -15.47
CA PRO A 60 -3.01 -14.11 -14.61
C PRO A 60 -4.25 -13.85 -13.75
N PHE A 61 -5.46 -14.01 -14.30
CA PHE A 61 -6.72 -13.82 -13.57
C PHE A 61 -6.89 -14.85 -12.47
N PHE A 62 -6.60 -16.12 -12.73
CA PHE A 62 -6.60 -17.16 -11.69
C PHE A 62 -5.66 -16.82 -10.53
N ASN A 63 -4.43 -16.36 -10.84
CA ASN A 63 -3.46 -15.96 -9.82
C ASN A 63 -4.01 -14.83 -8.93
N ILE A 64 -4.63 -13.82 -9.54
CA ILE A 64 -5.19 -12.66 -8.81
C ILE A 64 -6.41 -13.03 -8.00
N TRP A 65 -7.34 -13.79 -8.59
CA TRP A 65 -8.52 -14.29 -7.89
C TRP A 65 -8.07 -15.11 -6.66
N PHE A 66 -7.17 -16.07 -6.87
CA PHE A 66 -6.64 -16.88 -5.78
C PHE A 66 -5.99 -16.02 -4.69
N SER A 67 -5.12 -15.06 -5.06
CA SER A 67 -4.45 -14.19 -4.09
C SER A 67 -5.42 -13.24 -3.37
N THR A 68 -6.43 -12.70 -4.06
CA THR A 68 -7.41 -11.77 -3.51
C THR A 68 -8.36 -12.46 -2.52
N VAL A 69 -8.70 -13.74 -2.73
CA VAL A 69 -9.49 -14.53 -1.77
C VAL A 69 -8.81 -14.62 -0.39
N TRP A 70 -7.48 -14.66 -0.31
CA TRP A 70 -6.77 -14.69 0.98
C TRP A 70 -6.97 -13.41 1.80
N MET A 71 -7.35 -12.29 1.17
CA MET A 71 -7.66 -11.04 1.87
C MET A 71 -8.88 -11.15 2.79
N ILE A 72 -9.72 -12.19 2.66
CA ILE A 72 -10.80 -12.51 3.62
C ILE A 72 -10.24 -12.64 5.05
N LEU A 73 -8.98 -13.07 5.19
CA LEU A 73 -8.33 -13.25 6.48
C LEU A 73 -7.89 -11.92 7.14
N CYS A 74 -7.86 -10.80 6.40
CA CYS A 74 -7.43 -9.48 6.89
C CYS A 74 -8.14 -9.07 8.19
N TYR A 75 -9.46 -9.05 8.20
CA TYR A 75 -10.28 -8.62 9.33
C TYR A 75 -10.30 -9.60 10.51
N PRO A 76 -10.51 -10.93 10.33
CA PRO A 76 -10.55 -11.85 11.47
C PRO A 76 -9.21 -11.89 12.22
N ILE A 77 -8.07 -11.88 11.52
CA ILE A 77 -6.75 -11.80 12.15
C ILE A 77 -6.59 -10.43 12.83
N PHE A 78 -7.01 -9.34 12.19
CA PHE A 78 -6.98 -8.01 12.79
C PHE A 78 -7.78 -7.93 14.10
N ALA A 79 -9.01 -8.45 14.08
CA ALA A 79 -9.90 -8.48 15.24
C ALA A 79 -9.36 -9.39 16.35
N LEU A 80 -8.75 -10.53 15.99
CA LEU A 80 -8.11 -11.45 16.93
C LEU A 80 -6.91 -10.80 17.63
N ILE A 81 -6.05 -10.11 16.88
CA ILE A 81 -4.91 -9.36 17.45
C ILE A 81 -5.41 -8.27 18.41
N LEU A 82 -6.43 -7.50 18.03
CA LEU A 82 -7.00 -6.48 18.91
C LEU A 82 -7.64 -7.06 20.17
N ARG A 83 -8.26 -8.25 20.07
CA ARG A 83 -8.82 -8.96 21.22
C ARG A 83 -7.71 -9.38 22.18
N PHE A 84 -6.66 -10.02 21.68
CA PHE A 84 -5.54 -10.48 22.52
C PHE A 84 -4.72 -9.32 23.09
N ALA A 85 -4.47 -8.26 22.31
CA ALA A 85 -3.63 -7.15 22.75
C ALA A 85 -4.37 -6.12 23.63
N LYS A 86 -5.67 -5.91 23.43
CA LYS A 86 -6.43 -4.83 24.11
C LYS A 86 -7.67 -5.30 24.85
N GLY A 87 -7.97 -6.60 24.89
CA GLY A 87 -9.13 -7.17 25.59
C GLY A 87 -10.49 -6.68 25.06
N LYS A 88 -10.53 -6.08 23.87
CA LYS A 88 -11.77 -5.50 23.33
C LYS A 88 -12.73 -6.58 22.85
N SER A 89 -14.02 -6.41 23.15
CA SER A 89 -15.08 -7.27 22.63
C SER A 89 -15.20 -7.16 21.10
N PHE A 90 -15.36 -8.30 20.42
CA PHE A 90 -15.55 -8.36 18.96
C PHE A 90 -16.70 -7.48 18.48
N TYR A 91 -17.79 -7.41 19.25
CA TYR A 91 -18.96 -6.62 18.91
C TYR A 91 -18.62 -5.11 18.79
N ASN A 92 -17.82 -4.58 19.71
CA ASN A 92 -17.44 -3.17 19.70
C ASN A 92 -16.46 -2.86 18.56
N ILE A 93 -15.57 -3.80 18.21
CA ILE A 93 -14.66 -3.65 17.06
C ILE A 93 -15.49 -3.65 15.77
N PHE A 94 -16.40 -4.61 15.63
CA PHE A 94 -17.25 -4.72 14.46
C PHE A 94 -18.16 -3.52 14.29
N LYS A 95 -18.88 -3.11 15.34
CA LYS A 95 -19.78 -1.94 15.30
C LYS A 95 -19.07 -0.68 14.76
N HIS A 96 -17.83 -0.41 15.19
CA HIS A 96 -17.05 0.71 14.68
C HIS A 96 -16.53 0.49 13.25
N SER A 97 -16.14 -0.74 12.90
CA SER A 97 -15.67 -1.07 11.55
C SER A 97 -16.78 -1.03 10.50
N GLN A 98 -18.04 -1.27 10.88
CA GLN A 98 -19.19 -1.24 9.95
C GLN A 98 -19.58 0.18 9.49
N GLU A 99 -19.16 1.22 10.21
CA GLU A 99 -19.47 2.62 9.90
C GLU A 99 -18.97 3.04 8.51
N ILE A 100 -17.98 2.34 7.95
CA ILE A 100 -17.46 2.56 6.59
C ILE A 100 -18.51 2.37 5.48
N PHE A 101 -19.52 1.52 5.71
CA PHE A 101 -20.62 1.30 4.77
C PHE A 101 -21.79 2.28 4.93
N GLY A 102 -21.70 3.22 5.87
CA GLY A 102 -22.69 4.28 6.12
C GLY A 102 -23.60 4.02 7.32
N LYS A 103 -24.66 4.83 7.45
CA LYS A 103 -25.56 4.86 8.63
C LYS A 103 -26.29 3.53 8.91
N HIS A 104 -26.44 2.67 7.91
CA HIS A 104 -27.11 1.36 8.02
C HIS A 104 -26.12 0.19 8.25
N GLY A 105 -24.81 0.46 8.33
CA GLY A 105 -23.79 -0.58 8.52
C GLY A 105 -23.59 -1.49 7.29
N VAL A 106 -23.11 -2.72 7.53
CA VAL A 106 -22.86 -3.73 6.48
C VAL A 106 -24.21 -4.33 6.06
N CYS A 107 -24.91 -3.63 5.18
CA CYS A 107 -26.09 -4.15 4.48
C CYS A 107 -25.67 -4.71 3.12
N MET A 108 -26.31 -5.79 2.66
CA MET A 108 -26.00 -6.43 1.38
C MET A 108 -26.04 -5.42 0.23
N VAL A 109 -27.04 -4.53 0.20
CA VAL A 109 -27.13 -3.47 -0.82
C VAL A 109 -25.94 -2.52 -0.74
N SER A 110 -25.59 -2.02 0.45
CA SER A 110 -24.45 -1.10 0.62
C SER A 110 -23.11 -1.76 0.26
N VAL A 111 -22.96 -3.05 0.58
CA VAL A 111 -21.78 -3.85 0.24
C VAL A 111 -21.68 -4.06 -1.26
N PHE A 112 -22.78 -4.37 -1.96
CA PHE A 112 -22.74 -4.55 -3.41
C PHE A 112 -22.55 -3.22 -4.14
N THR A 113 -23.32 -2.17 -3.79
CA THR A 113 -23.23 -0.86 -4.45
C THR A 113 -21.87 -0.19 -4.25
N ARG A 114 -21.25 -0.32 -3.07
CA ARG A 114 -19.92 0.25 -2.81
C ARG A 114 -18.78 -0.73 -3.03
N GLY A 115 -18.98 -2.04 -2.91
CA GLY A 115 -17.91 -3.02 -2.99
C GLY A 115 -17.62 -3.47 -4.42
N VAL A 116 -18.65 -3.72 -5.23
CA VAL A 116 -18.47 -4.25 -6.60
C VAL A 116 -17.68 -3.30 -7.51
N PRO A 117 -17.93 -1.98 -7.54
CA PRO A 117 -17.13 -1.07 -8.36
C PRO A 117 -15.65 -1.06 -7.96
N PHE A 118 -15.37 -1.09 -6.66
CA PHE A 118 -13.99 -1.17 -6.15
C PHE A 118 -13.35 -2.52 -6.42
N LEU A 119 -14.11 -3.61 -6.35
CA LEU A 119 -13.66 -4.95 -6.71
C LEU A 119 -13.28 -5.03 -8.19
N ILE A 120 -14.14 -4.52 -9.09
CA ILE A 120 -13.84 -4.51 -10.53
C ILE A 120 -12.56 -3.70 -10.79
N LEU A 121 -12.46 -2.51 -10.20
CA LEU A 121 -11.29 -1.66 -10.36
C LEU A 121 -10.01 -2.31 -9.80
N TRP A 122 -10.11 -2.98 -8.64
CA TRP A 122 -9.04 -3.78 -8.04
C TRP A 122 -8.62 -4.94 -8.95
N ALA A 123 -9.58 -5.73 -9.43
CA ALA A 123 -9.35 -6.90 -10.27
C ALA A 123 -8.70 -6.50 -11.60
N VAL A 124 -9.23 -5.47 -12.29
CA VAL A 124 -8.66 -4.96 -13.54
C VAL A 124 -7.24 -4.44 -13.33
N THR A 125 -7.02 -3.65 -12.26
CA THR A 125 -5.69 -3.09 -11.96
C THR A 125 -4.66 -4.17 -11.72
N ASN A 126 -4.98 -5.17 -10.89
CA ASN A 126 -4.08 -6.28 -10.59
C ASN A 126 -3.92 -7.20 -11.82
N TYR A 127 -4.96 -7.35 -12.65
CA TYR A 127 -4.89 -8.12 -13.90
C TYR A 127 -3.86 -7.55 -14.85
N MET A 128 -3.90 -6.23 -15.08
CA MET A 128 -2.90 -5.58 -15.92
C MET A 128 -1.49 -5.69 -15.31
N TYR A 129 -1.37 -5.61 -13.97
CA TYR A 129 -0.09 -5.76 -13.27
C TYR A 129 0.52 -7.16 -13.44
N VAL A 130 -0.25 -8.22 -13.12
CA VAL A 130 0.24 -9.59 -13.21
C VAL A 130 0.46 -9.99 -14.66
N ARG A 131 -0.37 -9.53 -15.60
CA ARG A 131 -0.16 -9.75 -17.03
C ARG A 131 1.11 -9.08 -17.54
N ALA A 132 1.48 -7.91 -17.01
CA ALA A 132 2.75 -7.28 -17.32
C ALA A 132 3.95 -8.13 -16.86
N LEU A 133 3.87 -8.78 -15.69
CA LEU A 133 4.93 -9.68 -15.19
C LEU A 133 5.19 -10.89 -16.11
N GLY A 134 4.21 -11.28 -16.93
CA GLY A 134 4.40 -12.34 -17.93
C GLY A 134 5.23 -11.90 -19.14
N THR A 135 5.46 -10.59 -19.32
CA THR A 135 6.12 -10.02 -20.51
C THR A 135 7.42 -9.29 -20.20
N ILE A 136 7.50 -8.58 -19.07
CA ILE A 136 8.69 -7.81 -18.66
C ILE A 136 9.12 -8.19 -17.23
N ALA A 137 10.32 -7.81 -16.83
CA ALA A 137 10.88 -8.16 -15.51
C ALA A 137 10.10 -7.52 -14.35
N ALA A 138 10.05 -8.17 -13.19
CA ALA A 138 9.41 -7.63 -11.99
C ALA A 138 10.02 -6.30 -11.53
N SER A 139 11.34 -6.12 -11.68
CA SER A 139 12.01 -4.83 -11.47
C SER A 139 11.39 -3.72 -12.32
N ASP A 140 11.13 -4.01 -13.59
CA ASP A 140 10.65 -3.04 -14.57
C ASP A 140 9.16 -2.75 -14.33
N VAL A 141 8.34 -3.79 -14.10
CA VAL A 141 6.92 -3.61 -13.71
C VAL A 141 6.80 -2.78 -12.44
N THR A 142 7.60 -3.06 -11.40
CA THR A 142 7.50 -2.34 -10.12
C THR A 142 8.00 -0.90 -10.21
N ALA A 143 9.06 -0.65 -10.98
CA ALA A 143 9.52 0.70 -11.27
C ALA A 143 8.47 1.49 -12.06
N LEU A 144 7.88 0.93 -13.12
CA LEU A 144 6.81 1.57 -13.88
C LEU A 144 5.55 1.80 -13.03
N PHE A 145 5.17 0.81 -12.21
CA PHE A 145 4.01 0.90 -11.32
C PHE A 145 4.17 1.99 -10.24
N SER A 146 5.40 2.30 -9.83
CA SER A 146 5.66 3.37 -8.86
C SER A 146 5.20 4.75 -9.33
N SER A 147 5.06 4.96 -10.65
CA SER A 147 4.44 6.15 -11.24
C SER A 147 2.97 6.36 -10.83
N CYS A 148 2.34 5.37 -10.18
CA CYS A 148 1.03 5.49 -9.56
C CYS A 148 0.93 6.74 -8.67
N THR A 149 1.98 7.14 -7.95
CA THR A 149 1.96 8.35 -7.11
C THR A 149 1.80 9.64 -7.91
N VAL A 150 2.36 9.70 -9.12
CA VAL A 150 2.15 10.81 -10.05
C VAL A 150 0.68 10.89 -10.44
N PHE A 151 0.08 9.77 -10.85
CA PHE A 151 -1.33 9.74 -11.23
C PHE A 151 -2.25 10.02 -10.03
N VAL A 152 -1.90 9.56 -8.83
CA VAL A 152 -2.63 9.91 -7.60
C VAL A 152 -2.60 11.42 -7.38
N TYR A 153 -1.45 12.08 -7.55
CA TYR A 153 -1.36 13.54 -7.42
C TYR A 153 -2.22 14.25 -8.47
N LEU A 154 -2.12 13.86 -9.74
CA LEU A 154 -2.91 14.44 -10.83
C LEU A 154 -4.43 14.28 -10.59
N PHE A 155 -4.88 13.09 -10.23
CA PHE A 155 -6.29 12.85 -9.93
C PHE A 155 -6.74 13.53 -8.63
N SER A 156 -5.87 13.69 -7.64
CA SER A 156 -6.21 14.45 -6.42
C SER A 156 -6.44 15.93 -6.74
N ILE A 157 -5.66 16.53 -7.63
CA ILE A 157 -5.91 17.90 -8.09
C ILE A 157 -7.26 17.98 -8.83
N ILE A 158 -7.53 17.05 -9.74
CA ILE A 158 -8.74 17.09 -10.59
C ILE A 158 -10.02 16.80 -9.78
N ILE A 159 -10.01 15.75 -8.96
CA ILE A 159 -11.20 15.23 -8.28
C ILE A 159 -11.39 15.89 -6.91
N LEU A 160 -10.31 16.08 -6.14
CA LEU A 160 -10.36 16.66 -4.78
C LEU A 160 -10.13 18.18 -4.78
N LYS A 161 -9.78 18.80 -5.92
CA LYS A 161 -9.51 20.25 -6.06
C LYS A 161 -8.44 20.75 -5.09
N GLU A 162 -7.37 19.96 -4.91
CA GLU A 162 -6.22 20.33 -4.08
C GLU A 162 -5.32 21.37 -4.76
N GLU A 163 -4.59 22.17 -3.98
CA GLU A 163 -3.69 23.23 -4.48
C GLU A 163 -2.42 22.67 -5.14
N LEU A 164 -1.91 23.40 -6.14
CA LEU A 164 -0.70 23.05 -6.86
C LEU A 164 0.55 23.47 -6.07
N TYR A 165 1.44 22.52 -5.79
CA TYR A 165 2.75 22.80 -5.18
C TYR A 165 3.86 22.63 -6.22
N SER A 166 4.64 23.69 -6.47
CA SER A 166 5.68 23.70 -7.51
C SER A 166 6.74 22.61 -7.31
N LEU A 167 7.11 22.30 -6.07
CA LEU A 167 8.07 21.23 -5.77
C LEU A 167 7.57 19.86 -6.24
N ARG A 168 6.27 19.61 -6.12
CA ARG A 168 5.66 18.35 -6.56
C ARG A 168 5.57 18.24 -8.06
N LEU A 169 5.39 19.37 -8.75
CA LEU A 169 5.42 19.37 -10.21
C LEU A 169 6.79 18.94 -10.74
N ILE A 170 7.87 19.40 -10.10
CA ILE A 170 9.24 18.96 -10.41
C ILE A 170 9.41 17.47 -10.12
N ALA A 171 8.93 17.01 -8.97
CA ALA A 171 8.99 15.60 -8.59
C ALA A 171 8.24 14.68 -9.57
N VAL A 172 7.07 15.13 -10.04
CA VAL A 172 6.27 14.47 -11.08
C VAL A 172 7.02 14.43 -12.41
N ALA A 173 7.58 15.56 -12.85
CA ALA A 173 8.34 15.63 -14.09
C ALA A 173 9.55 14.70 -14.06
N LEU A 174 10.27 14.63 -12.93
CA LEU A 174 11.40 13.73 -12.73
C LEU A 174 10.98 12.26 -12.80
N THR A 175 9.87 11.90 -12.14
CA THR A 175 9.35 10.53 -12.14
C THR A 175 8.89 10.11 -13.55
N LEU A 176 8.15 10.97 -14.25
CA LEU A 176 7.71 10.73 -15.63
C LEU A 176 8.90 10.61 -16.59
N GLY A 177 9.93 11.46 -16.43
CA GLY A 177 11.16 11.36 -17.21
C GLY A 177 11.86 10.01 -17.01
N GLY A 178 11.95 9.53 -15.76
CA GLY A 178 12.48 8.21 -15.46
C GLY A 178 11.65 7.06 -16.06
N VAL A 179 10.32 7.16 -16.06
CA VAL A 179 9.42 6.18 -16.70
C VAL A 179 9.64 6.12 -18.21
N VAL A 180 9.72 7.27 -18.89
CA VAL A 180 9.96 7.33 -20.33
C VAL A 180 11.34 6.76 -20.69
N LEU A 181 12.37 7.10 -19.89
CA LEU A 181 13.72 6.57 -20.08
C LEU A 181 13.75 5.05 -19.88
N LEU A 182 13.09 4.54 -18.84
CA LEU A 182 12.99 3.09 -18.59
C LEU A 182 12.29 2.37 -19.74
N ALA A 183 11.16 2.91 -20.21
CA ALA A 183 10.41 2.37 -21.34
C ALA A 183 11.21 2.40 -22.66
N SER A 184 12.09 3.38 -22.84
CA SER A 184 12.93 3.49 -24.03
C SER A 184 13.99 2.38 -24.12
N GLU A 185 14.49 1.89 -22.99
CA GLU A 185 15.44 0.76 -22.92
C GLU A 185 14.79 -0.57 -23.26
N ASP A 186 13.50 -0.75 -22.90
CA ASP A 186 12.75 -1.95 -23.24
C ASP A 186 12.27 -1.98 -24.71
N GLY A 187 12.45 -0.86 -25.43
CA GLY A 187 12.17 -0.70 -26.86
C GLY A 187 10.69 -0.53 -27.18
N PHE A 188 10.30 0.63 -27.73
CA PHE A 188 8.92 0.99 -28.09
C PHE A 188 8.27 0.13 -29.20
N LEU A 189 9.00 -0.83 -29.79
CA LEU A 189 8.52 -1.69 -30.88
C LEU A 189 8.65 -3.19 -30.58
N GLY A 190 9.08 -3.57 -29.38
CA GLY A 190 9.26 -4.96 -28.99
C GLY A 190 8.02 -5.62 -28.36
N PRO A 191 8.05 -6.95 -28.12
CA PRO A 191 7.03 -7.65 -27.34
C PRO A 191 6.89 -7.12 -25.90
N SER A 192 7.91 -6.40 -25.40
CA SER A 192 7.94 -5.72 -24.10
C SER A 192 6.98 -4.53 -24.00
N VAL A 193 6.59 -3.91 -25.12
CA VAL A 193 5.71 -2.72 -25.15
C VAL A 193 4.38 -3.00 -24.48
N LEU A 194 3.84 -4.20 -24.72
CA LEU A 194 2.60 -4.63 -24.09
C LEU A 194 2.74 -4.60 -22.56
N GLY A 195 3.84 -5.12 -22.02
CA GLY A 195 4.13 -5.10 -20.58
C GLY A 195 4.27 -3.69 -20.02
N VAL A 196 4.95 -2.79 -20.74
CA VAL A 196 5.10 -1.39 -20.34
C VAL A 196 3.74 -0.69 -20.29
N ILE A 197 2.93 -0.81 -21.34
CA ILE A 197 1.59 -0.21 -21.39
C ILE A 197 0.71 -0.78 -20.27
N LEU A 198 0.70 -2.11 -20.09
CA LEU A 198 -0.07 -2.77 -19.03
C LEU A 198 0.34 -2.28 -17.63
N SER A 199 1.65 -2.08 -17.39
CA SER A 199 2.16 -1.57 -16.12
C SER A 199 1.71 -0.13 -15.85
N ILE A 200 1.73 0.74 -16.86
CA ILE A 200 1.27 2.13 -16.74
C ILE A 200 -0.26 2.17 -16.53
N VAL A 201 -1.02 1.37 -17.28
CA VAL A 201 -2.47 1.26 -17.11
C VAL A 201 -2.81 0.75 -15.71
N SER A 202 -2.06 -0.21 -15.19
CA SER A 202 -2.19 -0.64 -13.80
C SER A 202 -1.88 0.49 -12.80
N ALA A 203 -0.83 1.28 -13.03
CA ALA A 203 -0.50 2.43 -12.19
C ALA A 203 -1.64 3.47 -12.14
N ILE A 204 -2.27 3.74 -13.29
CA ILE A 204 -3.44 4.62 -13.42
C ILE A 204 -4.65 4.02 -12.69
N GLY A 205 -4.93 2.72 -12.89
CA GLY A 205 -6.03 2.01 -12.21
C GLY A 205 -5.87 2.00 -10.69
N ALA A 206 -4.65 1.77 -10.19
CA ALA A 206 -4.32 1.85 -8.77
C ALA A 206 -4.47 3.27 -8.21
N ALA A 207 -4.15 4.29 -9.02
CA ALA A 207 -4.34 5.68 -8.65
C ALA A 207 -5.82 6.04 -8.55
N LEU A 208 -6.62 5.64 -9.54
CA LEU A 208 -8.07 5.78 -9.52
C LEU A 208 -8.67 5.08 -8.30
N TYR A 209 -8.25 3.83 -8.01
CA TYR A 209 -8.71 3.10 -6.84
C TYR A 209 -8.45 3.88 -5.55
N LYS A 210 -7.24 4.40 -5.36
CA LYS A 210 -6.86 5.18 -4.17
C LYS A 210 -7.65 6.48 -4.06
N VAL A 211 -7.79 7.23 -5.15
CA VAL A 211 -8.47 8.54 -5.15
C VAL A 211 -9.98 8.38 -5.00
N SER A 212 -10.60 7.41 -5.70
CA SER A 212 -12.01 7.07 -5.53
C SER A 212 -12.31 6.56 -4.12
N PHE A 213 -11.41 5.77 -3.51
CA PHE A 213 -11.55 5.34 -2.11
C PHE A 213 -11.62 6.54 -1.18
N LYS A 214 -10.64 7.45 -1.29
CA LYS A 214 -10.59 8.67 -0.48
C LYS A 214 -11.79 9.59 -0.73
N TRP A 215 -12.27 9.68 -1.96
CA TRP A 215 -13.40 10.54 -2.33
C TRP A 215 -14.75 10.00 -1.82
N ILE A 216 -15.00 8.69 -1.94
CA ILE A 216 -16.30 8.07 -1.59
C ILE A 216 -16.40 7.74 -0.10
N ILE A 217 -15.33 7.19 0.47
CA ILE A 217 -15.32 6.68 1.85
C ILE A 217 -14.81 7.74 2.83
N GLY A 218 -13.89 8.62 2.40
CA GLY A 218 -13.29 9.63 3.26
C GLY A 218 -12.29 9.02 4.23
N ASP A 219 -12.20 9.61 5.42
CA ASP A 219 -11.19 9.23 6.41
C ASP A 219 -11.56 7.95 7.17
N ALA A 220 -11.15 6.80 6.61
CA ALA A 220 -11.39 5.48 7.21
C ALA A 220 -10.38 5.13 8.30
N SER A 221 -10.86 4.50 9.38
CA SER A 221 -10.00 3.91 10.41
C SER A 221 -9.37 2.60 9.93
N LEU A 222 -8.25 2.21 10.55
CA LEU A 222 -7.52 1.00 10.21
C LEU A 222 -8.38 -0.28 10.31
N SER A 223 -9.31 -0.31 11.28
CA SER A 223 -10.29 -1.39 11.42
C SER A 223 -11.30 -1.42 10.28
N GLN A 224 -11.70 -0.26 9.78
CA GLN A 224 -12.63 -0.10 8.67
C GLN A 224 -11.99 -0.52 7.35
N VAL A 225 -10.73 -0.13 7.11
CA VAL A 225 -9.96 -0.57 5.94
C VAL A 225 -9.77 -2.08 5.93
N SER A 226 -9.39 -2.68 7.07
CA SER A 226 -9.23 -4.14 7.19
C SER A 226 -10.55 -4.89 6.92
N LEU A 227 -11.67 -4.35 7.41
CA LEU A 227 -13.00 -4.91 7.15
C LEU A 227 -13.38 -4.78 5.66
N PHE A 228 -13.12 -3.62 5.05
CA PHE A 228 -13.40 -3.40 3.63
C PHE A 228 -12.61 -4.36 2.74
N LEU A 229 -11.31 -4.55 3.00
CA LEU A 229 -10.47 -5.49 2.25
C LEU A 229 -10.94 -6.94 2.40
N SER A 230 -11.46 -7.32 3.57
CA SER A 230 -11.98 -8.68 3.79
C SER A 230 -13.30 -8.92 3.07
N ILE A 231 -14.19 -7.91 3.07
CA ILE A 231 -15.42 -7.95 2.28
C ILE A 231 -15.08 -7.94 0.79
N LEU A 232 -14.06 -7.21 0.35
CA LEU A 232 -13.60 -7.21 -1.03
C LEU A 232 -13.13 -8.61 -1.45
N GLY A 233 -12.34 -9.30 -0.62
CA GLY A 233 -11.94 -10.69 -0.86
C GLY A 233 -13.12 -11.67 -0.87
N LEU A 234 -14.14 -11.45 -0.03
CA LEU A 234 -15.37 -12.26 -0.05
C LEU A 234 -16.20 -12.00 -1.31
N LEU A 235 -16.32 -10.75 -1.73
CA LEU A 235 -16.99 -10.39 -2.99
C LEU A 235 -16.22 -10.95 -4.20
N ASP A 236 -14.89 -10.94 -4.17
CA ASP A 236 -14.05 -11.56 -5.21
C ASP A 236 -14.36 -13.05 -5.35
N LEU A 237 -14.39 -13.77 -4.22
CA LEU A 237 -14.78 -15.19 -4.19
C LEU A 237 -16.15 -15.43 -4.83
N LEU A 238 -17.15 -14.59 -4.50
CA LEU A 238 -18.55 -14.79 -4.91
C LEU A 238 -18.88 -14.27 -6.32
N VAL A 239 -18.21 -13.21 -6.78
CA VAL A 239 -18.55 -12.50 -8.03
C VAL A 239 -17.57 -12.84 -9.16
N MET A 240 -16.29 -13.07 -8.87
CA MET A 240 -15.26 -13.25 -9.91
C MET A 240 -15.04 -14.71 -10.32
N TRP A 241 -15.53 -15.69 -9.55
CA TRP A 241 -15.40 -17.11 -9.91
C TRP A 241 -16.03 -17.51 -11.27
N PRO A 242 -17.17 -16.95 -11.73
CA PRO A 242 -17.72 -17.31 -13.04
C PRO A 242 -16.86 -16.76 -14.18
N ILE A 243 -16.24 -15.59 -13.96
CA ILE A 243 -15.32 -14.97 -14.92
C ILE A 243 -14.07 -15.85 -15.04
N MET A 244 -13.49 -16.28 -13.92
CA MET A 244 -12.37 -17.23 -13.90
C MET A 244 -12.70 -18.51 -14.69
N LEU A 245 -13.86 -19.13 -14.44
CA LEU A 245 -14.29 -20.32 -15.16
C LEU A 245 -14.50 -20.04 -16.66
N THR A 246 -15.06 -18.89 -17.00
CA THR A 246 -15.25 -18.50 -18.41
C THR A 246 -13.92 -18.35 -19.13
N LEU A 247 -12.91 -17.72 -18.51
CA LEU A 247 -11.57 -17.58 -19.09
C LEU A 247 -10.88 -18.94 -19.27
N TYR A 248 -11.12 -19.88 -18.34
CA TYR A 248 -10.65 -21.26 -18.45
C TYR A 248 -11.31 -22.00 -19.63
N PHE A 249 -12.65 -22.01 -19.71
CA PHE A 249 -13.35 -22.74 -20.77
C PHE A 249 -13.17 -22.13 -22.16
N THR A 250 -12.96 -20.81 -22.26
CA THR A 250 -12.64 -20.14 -23.52
C THR A 250 -11.20 -20.36 -23.98
N GLY A 251 -10.35 -20.97 -23.14
CA GLY A 251 -8.94 -21.20 -23.44
C GLY A 251 -8.09 -19.93 -23.49
N LEU A 252 -8.64 -18.79 -23.07
CA LEU A 252 -7.89 -17.53 -22.95
C LEU A 252 -6.84 -17.61 -21.84
N GLU A 253 -7.10 -18.40 -20.80
CA GLU A 253 -6.13 -18.77 -19.78
C GLU A 253 -5.88 -20.27 -19.80
N GLN A 254 -4.61 -20.63 -19.95
CA GLN A 254 -4.18 -22.02 -19.98
C GLN A 254 -3.57 -22.37 -18.63
N PHE A 255 -4.26 -23.21 -17.87
CA PHE A 255 -3.71 -23.82 -16.67
C PHE A 255 -4.17 -25.27 -16.56
N ASP A 256 -3.23 -26.17 -16.34
CA ASP A 256 -3.51 -27.58 -16.06
C ASP A 256 -3.77 -27.76 -14.56
N TRP A 257 -4.97 -28.24 -14.20
CA TRP A 257 -5.36 -28.49 -12.81
C TRP A 257 -4.42 -29.44 -12.07
N TYR A 258 -3.76 -30.36 -12.78
CA TYR A 258 -2.85 -31.34 -12.16
C TYR A 258 -1.44 -30.80 -11.97
N ASN A 259 -1.02 -29.83 -12.77
CA ASN A 259 0.34 -29.28 -12.78
C ASN A 259 0.37 -27.80 -12.33
N LEU A 260 -0.47 -27.45 -11.36
CA LEU A 260 -0.50 -26.10 -10.81
C LEU A 260 0.75 -25.81 -9.97
N PRO A 261 1.41 -24.65 -10.16
CA PRO A 261 2.56 -24.23 -9.36
C PRO A 261 2.12 -23.73 -7.97
N TRP A 262 1.55 -24.63 -7.16
CA TRP A 262 0.99 -24.32 -5.84
C TRP A 262 1.98 -23.60 -4.92
N GLY A 263 3.26 -23.98 -4.96
CA GLY A 263 4.30 -23.31 -4.18
C GLY A 263 4.41 -21.81 -4.50
N PHE A 264 4.37 -21.44 -5.78
CA PHE A 264 4.44 -20.04 -6.21
C PHE A 264 3.12 -19.30 -5.96
N LEU A 265 1.97 -19.95 -6.22
CA LEU A 265 0.64 -19.38 -5.98
C LEU A 265 0.41 -19.10 -4.48
N CYS A 266 0.62 -20.09 -3.62
CA CYS A 266 0.48 -19.94 -2.18
C CYS A 266 1.51 -18.97 -1.61
N GLY A 267 2.76 -19.01 -2.09
CA GLY A 267 3.79 -18.07 -1.67
C GLY A 267 3.40 -16.62 -2.01
N SER A 268 2.92 -16.37 -3.23
CA SER A 268 2.45 -15.04 -3.62
C SER A 268 1.26 -14.57 -2.79
N ALA A 269 0.28 -15.44 -2.56
CA ALA A 269 -0.92 -15.12 -1.77
C ALA A 269 -0.58 -14.82 -0.30
N VAL A 270 0.26 -15.63 0.34
CA VAL A 270 0.69 -15.43 1.74
C VAL A 270 1.51 -14.15 1.88
N LEU A 271 2.44 -13.89 0.97
CA LEU A 271 3.27 -12.67 0.99
C LEU A 271 2.44 -11.43 0.67
N GLY A 272 1.48 -11.52 -0.26
CA GLY A 272 0.52 -10.46 -0.54
C GLY A 272 -0.38 -10.16 0.65
N LEU A 273 -0.88 -11.19 1.34
CA LEU A 273 -1.63 -11.05 2.59
C LEU A 273 -0.77 -10.39 3.68
N ALA A 274 0.47 -10.86 3.88
CA ALA A 274 1.41 -10.29 4.83
C ALA A 274 1.70 -8.82 4.53
N PHE A 275 1.91 -8.45 3.26
CA PHE A 275 2.07 -7.06 2.84
C PHE A 275 0.85 -6.21 3.23
N ASN A 276 -0.37 -6.67 2.90
CA ASN A 276 -1.59 -5.95 3.27
C ASN A 276 -1.74 -5.79 4.79
N PHE A 277 -1.38 -6.81 5.57
CA PHE A 277 -1.34 -6.71 7.03
C PHE A 277 -0.33 -5.70 7.52
N LEU A 278 0.90 -5.75 7.02
CA LEU A 278 1.98 -4.87 7.45
C LEU A 278 1.70 -3.42 7.05
N VAL A 279 1.08 -3.17 5.90
CA VAL A 279 0.58 -1.83 5.52
C VAL A 279 -0.46 -1.37 6.55
N ASN A 280 -1.49 -2.19 6.81
CA ASN A 280 -2.55 -1.83 7.74
C ASN A 280 -2.00 -1.60 9.16
N PHE A 281 -1.31 -2.57 9.74
CA PHE A 281 -0.77 -2.47 11.11
C PHE A 281 0.41 -1.52 11.23
N GLY A 282 1.26 -1.41 10.21
CA GLY A 282 2.41 -0.53 10.22
C GLY A 282 2.00 0.90 10.53
N ILE A 283 0.90 1.38 9.95
CA ILE A 283 0.37 2.72 10.20
C ILE A 283 -0.06 2.92 11.66
N ALA A 284 -0.49 1.87 12.37
CA ALA A 284 -0.80 1.96 13.80
C ALA A 284 0.45 2.12 14.68
N PHE A 285 1.59 1.56 14.26
CA PHE A 285 2.81 1.49 15.06
C PHE A 285 3.89 2.49 14.64
N THR A 286 3.85 2.96 13.39
CA THR A 286 4.87 3.80 12.76
C THR A 286 4.26 5.09 12.22
N PHE A 287 5.06 5.88 11.49
CA PHE A 287 4.54 7.01 10.72
C PHE A 287 4.13 6.54 9.31
N PRO A 288 3.05 7.10 8.72
CA PRO A 288 2.63 6.80 7.35
C PRO A 288 3.74 7.00 6.31
N LEU A 289 4.65 7.96 6.54
CA LEU A 289 5.81 8.19 5.69
C LEU A 289 6.74 6.97 5.61
N PHE A 290 6.91 6.20 6.69
CA PHE A 290 7.75 4.99 6.67
C PHE A 290 7.15 3.90 5.77
N ILE A 291 5.83 3.73 5.82
CA ILE A 291 5.08 2.77 4.98
C ILE A 291 5.33 3.06 3.50
N SER A 292 5.27 4.33 3.11
CA SER A 292 5.57 4.74 1.74
C SER A 292 7.01 4.46 1.34
N VAL A 293 7.99 4.71 2.22
CA VAL A 293 9.40 4.37 1.97
C VAL A 293 9.59 2.88 1.70
N GLY A 294 8.87 1.99 2.40
CA GLY A 294 8.94 0.53 2.17
C GLY A 294 8.51 0.11 0.79
N THR A 295 7.47 0.75 0.27
CA THR A 295 7.02 0.48 -1.10
C THR A 295 8.04 0.93 -2.15
N VAL A 296 8.77 2.02 -1.89
CA VAL A 296 9.87 2.47 -2.75
C VAL A 296 11.07 1.56 -2.67
N LEU A 297 11.41 1.10 -1.46
CA LEU A 297 12.49 0.13 -1.24
C LEU A 297 12.25 -1.18 -1.99
N GLY A 298 10.99 -1.51 -2.30
CA GLY A 298 10.63 -2.63 -3.16
C GLY A 298 11.22 -2.55 -4.57
N ILE A 299 11.50 -1.37 -5.13
CA ILE A 299 12.06 -1.23 -6.48
C ILE A 299 13.50 -1.75 -6.55
N PRO A 300 14.47 -1.23 -5.77
CA PRO A 300 15.85 -1.75 -5.79
C PRO A 300 15.93 -3.19 -5.27
N LEU A 301 15.06 -3.60 -4.34
CA LEU A 301 15.01 -4.99 -3.90
C LEU A 301 14.57 -5.94 -5.02
N ASN A 302 13.57 -5.57 -5.82
CA ASN A 302 13.18 -6.36 -6.99
C ASN A 302 14.33 -6.45 -8.01
N ALA A 303 15.03 -5.35 -8.27
CA ALA A 303 16.20 -5.35 -9.14
C ALA A 303 17.31 -6.29 -8.61
N GLY A 304 17.56 -6.28 -7.30
CA GLY A 304 18.52 -7.20 -6.67
C GLY A 304 18.11 -8.67 -6.81
N VAL A 305 16.83 -8.99 -6.59
CA VAL A 305 16.31 -10.36 -6.78
C VAL A 305 16.41 -10.78 -8.25
N ASP A 306 16.10 -9.89 -9.19
CA ASP A 306 16.23 -10.18 -10.63
C ASP A 306 17.69 -10.36 -11.07
N ALA A 307 18.65 -9.61 -10.50
CA ALA A 307 20.08 -9.85 -10.72
C ALA A 307 20.53 -11.21 -10.16
N MET A 308 20.14 -11.54 -8.93
CA MET A 308 20.61 -12.74 -8.23
C MET A 308 19.99 -14.03 -8.76
N PHE A 309 18.66 -14.07 -8.93
CA PHE A 309 17.94 -15.30 -9.27
C PHE A 309 17.72 -15.49 -10.76
N ARG A 310 17.71 -14.41 -11.56
CA ARG A 310 17.48 -14.47 -13.01
C ARG A 310 18.69 -14.06 -13.84
N GLY A 311 19.82 -13.73 -13.20
CA GLY A 311 21.07 -13.38 -13.87
C GLY A 311 20.98 -12.16 -14.79
N ARG A 312 20.03 -11.24 -14.52
CA ARG A 312 19.79 -10.06 -15.37
C ARG A 312 20.92 -9.05 -15.22
N ILE A 313 21.48 -8.61 -16.35
CA ILE A 313 22.45 -7.52 -16.40
C ILE A 313 21.69 -6.21 -16.61
N PHE A 314 21.83 -5.26 -15.68
CA PHE A 314 21.20 -3.95 -15.79
C PHE A 314 22.12 -3.00 -16.57
N GLY A 315 21.60 -2.44 -17.67
CA GLY A 315 22.26 -1.36 -18.40
C GLY A 315 22.33 -0.08 -17.56
N VAL A 316 23.32 0.77 -17.84
CA VAL A 316 23.52 2.05 -17.14
C VAL A 316 22.28 2.94 -17.22
N THR A 317 21.63 2.98 -18.39
CA THR A 317 20.39 3.74 -18.59
C THR A 317 19.26 3.27 -17.69
N LYS A 318 19.05 1.94 -17.54
CA LYS A 318 18.04 1.38 -16.63
C LYS A 318 18.30 1.77 -15.18
N ILE A 319 19.56 1.78 -14.76
CA ILE A 319 19.96 2.22 -13.41
C ILE A 319 19.64 3.71 -13.22
N ILE A 320 20.02 4.57 -14.18
CA ILE A 320 19.73 6.01 -14.13
C ILE A 320 18.22 6.25 -14.09
N ALA A 321 17.44 5.58 -14.93
CA ALA A 321 15.98 5.68 -14.96
C ALA A 321 15.35 5.29 -13.61
N THR A 322 15.80 4.18 -13.04
CA THR A 322 15.32 3.70 -11.73
C THR A 322 15.64 4.69 -10.61
N ILE A 323 16.85 5.27 -10.61
CA ILE A 323 17.24 6.31 -9.64
C ILE A 323 16.36 7.55 -9.79
N MET A 324 16.12 8.02 -11.03
CA MET A 324 15.23 9.16 -11.27
C MET A 324 13.82 8.93 -10.73
N ILE A 325 13.27 7.73 -10.94
CA ILE A 325 11.96 7.31 -10.42
C ILE A 325 11.94 7.34 -8.89
N ILE A 326 12.96 6.74 -8.24
CA ILE A 326 13.05 6.69 -6.77
C ILE A 326 13.17 8.11 -6.19
N VAL A 327 14.04 8.95 -6.74
CA VAL A 327 14.21 10.33 -6.28
C VAL A 327 12.92 11.13 -6.48
N GLY A 328 12.28 11.01 -7.64
CA GLY A 328 11.00 11.66 -7.91
C GLY A 328 9.91 11.23 -6.93
N PHE A 329 9.79 9.94 -6.65
CA PHE A 329 8.85 9.42 -5.65
C PHE A 329 9.14 9.98 -4.26
N ILE A 330 10.40 9.99 -3.82
CA ILE A 330 10.79 10.54 -2.51
C ILE A 330 10.44 12.03 -2.43
N LEU A 331 10.70 12.81 -3.48
CA LEU A 331 10.34 14.23 -3.52
C LEU A 331 8.82 14.45 -3.43
N VAL A 332 8.01 13.57 -4.04
CA VAL A 332 6.54 13.61 -3.89
C VAL A 332 6.11 13.33 -2.45
N LEU A 333 6.84 12.47 -1.72
CA LEU A 333 6.53 12.12 -0.33
C LEU A 333 6.89 13.22 0.68
N ILE A 334 7.80 14.14 0.35
CA ILE A 334 8.23 15.17 1.29
C ILE A 334 7.02 16.08 1.62
N PRO A 335 6.64 16.19 2.91
CA PRO A 335 5.58 17.10 3.31
C PRO A 335 6.04 18.54 3.05
N THR A 336 5.30 19.26 2.21
CA THR A 336 5.58 20.66 1.82
C THR A 336 5.16 21.67 2.88
N ASP A 337 4.68 21.18 4.03
CA ASP A 337 4.00 21.91 5.11
C ASP A 337 4.90 22.93 5.83
N LYS A 338 6.21 22.94 5.56
CA LYS A 338 7.17 23.82 6.25
C LYS A 338 7.49 25.13 5.52
N CYS A 339 7.07 25.32 4.26
CA CYS A 339 7.44 26.52 3.50
C CYS A 339 6.32 27.56 3.38
N CYS A 340 5.05 27.17 3.43
CA CYS A 340 3.90 28.09 3.44
C CYS A 340 2.79 27.41 4.24
N GLY A 341 2.17 28.13 5.18
CA GLY A 341 1.19 27.62 6.16
C GLY A 341 -0.14 27.10 5.58
N GLY A 342 -0.07 26.14 4.66
CA GLY A 342 -1.17 25.42 4.04
C GLY A 342 -1.31 24.01 4.60
N ARG A 343 -2.53 23.48 4.46
CA ARG A 343 -2.99 22.18 4.97
C ARG A 343 -2.11 21.04 4.47
N ALA A 344 -1.63 20.19 5.39
CA ALA A 344 -0.75 19.07 5.08
C ALA A 344 -1.33 18.14 4.01
N ILE A 345 -0.61 18.01 2.90
CA ILE A 345 -0.86 16.96 1.92
C ILE A 345 0.31 16.00 2.05
N THR A 346 0.12 14.89 2.74
CA THR A 346 0.98 13.72 2.54
C THR A 346 0.31 12.91 1.44
N ILE A 347 1.05 12.55 0.38
CA ILE A 347 0.57 11.65 -0.68
C ILE A 347 1.14 10.28 -0.33
N SER A 348 0.68 9.70 0.78
CA SER A 348 1.08 8.36 1.20
C SER A 348 -0.15 7.49 1.18
N GLN A 349 -0.40 6.87 0.02
CA GLN A 349 -1.45 5.88 -0.26
C GLN A 349 -2.85 6.29 0.27
N GLY A 350 -3.86 6.43 -0.60
CA GLY A 350 -5.22 6.83 -0.18
C GLY A 350 -5.87 6.00 0.95
N MET A 351 -5.32 4.84 1.31
CA MET A 351 -5.70 4.07 2.51
C MET A 351 -5.01 4.51 3.80
N SER A 352 -3.85 5.17 3.76
CA SER A 352 -2.99 5.48 4.91
C SER A 352 -3.07 6.94 5.38
N ASP A 353 -3.29 7.91 4.48
CA ASP A 353 -3.38 9.34 4.86
C ASP A 353 -4.60 9.66 5.75
N SER A 354 -5.71 8.97 5.52
CA SER A 354 -6.93 9.03 6.33
C SER A 354 -6.76 8.55 7.78
N GLN A 355 -5.75 7.70 8.00
CA GLN A 355 -5.47 7.07 9.29
C GLN A 355 -4.63 7.99 10.19
N SER A 356 -3.78 8.85 9.61
CA SER A 356 -2.95 9.83 10.33
C SER A 356 -3.80 10.86 11.07
N LYS A 357 -4.77 11.49 10.38
CA LYS A 357 -5.62 12.54 10.96
C LYS A 357 -6.49 12.03 12.10
N THR A 358 -6.98 10.80 12.03
CA THR A 358 -7.77 10.16 13.09
C THR A 358 -6.91 9.81 14.31
N GLY A 359 -5.68 9.33 14.10
CA GLY A 359 -4.71 9.05 15.17
C GLY A 359 -4.22 10.32 15.87
N GLU A 360 -4.02 11.41 15.12
CA GLU A 360 -3.58 12.71 15.64
C GLU A 360 -4.71 13.42 16.41
N LYS A 361 -5.95 13.42 15.89
CA LYS A 361 -7.13 13.91 16.63
C LYS A 361 -7.34 13.17 17.94
N LYS A 362 -7.13 11.86 17.96
CA LYS A 362 -7.29 11.04 19.18
C LYS A 362 -6.18 11.31 20.19
N LYS A 363 -4.93 11.54 19.75
CA LYS A 363 -3.83 11.95 20.63
C LYS A 363 -3.97 13.38 21.15
N LEU A 364 -4.60 14.29 20.39
CA LEU A 364 -4.92 15.64 20.83
C LEU A 364 -6.06 15.65 21.85
N LEU A 365 -7.14 14.91 21.59
CA LEU A 365 -8.25 14.73 22.53
C LEU A 365 -7.82 14.00 23.83
N ASP A 366 -6.99 12.96 23.73
CA ASP A 366 -6.45 12.27 24.92
C ASP A 366 -5.47 13.16 25.72
N LYS A 367 -4.80 14.12 25.06
CA LYS A 367 -3.97 15.13 25.73
C LYS A 367 -4.81 16.22 26.40
N GLU A 368 -5.88 16.68 25.76
CA GLU A 368 -6.86 17.62 26.36
C GLU A 368 -7.54 16.99 27.58
N CYS A 369 -8.02 15.74 27.50
CA CYS A 369 -8.61 15.05 28.64
C CYS A 369 -7.61 14.81 29.79
N ARG A 370 -6.33 14.52 29.49
CA ARG A 370 -5.29 14.42 30.54
C ARG A 370 -4.94 15.78 31.15
N SER A 371 -5.03 16.86 30.39
CA SER A 371 -4.80 18.22 30.89
C SER A 371 -5.93 18.64 31.84
N ASP A 372 -7.19 18.38 31.48
CA ASP A 372 -8.34 18.73 32.31
C ASP A 372 -8.42 17.93 33.62
N THR A 373 -7.91 16.68 33.63
CA THR A 373 -7.87 15.85 34.83
C THR A 373 -6.77 16.29 35.81
N ASN A 374 -5.65 16.82 35.31
CA ASN A 374 -4.56 17.36 36.14
C ASN A 374 -4.79 18.81 36.60
N THR A 375 -5.80 19.50 36.09
CA THR A 375 -6.16 20.88 36.51
C THR A 375 -7.32 20.89 37.51
N ARG A 376 -7.88 19.72 37.85
CA ARG A 376 -8.98 19.53 38.83
C ARG A 376 -8.59 18.71 40.07
N LEU A 377 -7.29 18.46 40.27
CA LEU A 377 -6.66 17.99 41.51
C LEU A 377 -5.73 19.09 41.99
#